data_AF-A0A661HQY5-F1
#
_entry.id   AF-A0A661HQY5-F1
#
_cell.length_a   1.000
_cell.length_b   1.000
_cell.length_c   1.000
_cell.angle_alpha   90.00
_cell.angle_beta   90.00
_cell.angle_gamma   90.00
#
_symmetry.space_group_name_H-M   'P 1'
#
loop_
_entity.id
_entity.type
_entity.pdbx_description
1 polymer ?
#
loop_
_entity_poly.entity_id
_entity_poly.type
_entity_poly.pdbx_seq_one_letter_code
_entity_poly.pdbx_strand_id
1 'polypeptide(L)'
;KKTRDIYLYLPYRMLSIFPTVAVFGNLNLTTGKAERGISFYPTTAVKNKEGILSFRNSIVFDSKKGEISLGQQKKSVKYFISTQNTKEGKTQLQSQLYQVDGEYAIVYMKSYGQFVVMDTEIFKSMYVQMFILGKYDKNLFELVVSSPYSKIYKLKK
;
A
#
# COMPACT_ATOMS: atom_id res chain seq x y z
N LYS A 1 29.46 -6.58 -15.93
CA LYS A 1 29.64 -5.10 -15.93
C LYS A 1 28.29 -4.45 -16.16
N LYS A 2 27.89 -3.46 -15.35
CA LYS A 2 26.63 -2.72 -15.57
C LYS A 2 26.74 -1.92 -16.88
N THR A 3 25.77 -2.08 -17.78
CA THR A 3 25.82 -1.49 -19.15
C THR A 3 24.95 -0.25 -19.30
N ARG A 4 24.06 0.01 -18.34
CA ARG A 4 23.17 1.18 -18.32
C ARG A 4 22.66 1.45 -16.91
N ASP A 5 22.19 2.67 -16.70
CA ASP A 5 21.41 2.99 -15.50
C ASP A 5 19.96 2.51 -15.67
N ILE A 6 19.34 2.11 -14.55
CA ILE A 6 17.96 1.63 -14.47
C ILE A 6 17.22 2.51 -13.46
N TYR A 7 16.03 2.97 -13.83
CA TYR A 7 15.17 3.79 -12.99
C TYR A 7 13.80 3.13 -12.83
N LEU A 8 13.28 3.14 -11.62
CA LEU A 8 11.92 2.72 -11.30
C LEU A 8 11.04 3.96 -11.15
N TYR A 9 10.02 4.06 -12.00
CA TYR A 9 9.00 5.11 -11.95
C TYR A 9 7.76 4.60 -11.22
N LEU A 10 7.47 5.17 -10.05
CA LEU A 10 6.32 4.78 -9.22
C LEU A 10 5.34 5.94 -9.11
N PRO A 11 4.31 6.01 -9.97
CA PRO A 11 3.36 7.11 -9.95
C PRO A 11 2.18 6.86 -9.02
N TYR A 12 1.62 7.94 -8.48
CA TYR A 12 0.38 7.92 -7.69
C TYR A 12 -0.78 7.30 -8.47
N ARG A 13 -0.91 7.61 -9.76
CA ARG A 13 -1.98 7.06 -10.61
C ARG A 13 -1.94 5.53 -10.74
N MET A 14 -0.83 4.87 -10.41
CA MET A 14 -0.76 3.41 -10.42
C MET A 14 -1.68 2.81 -9.36
N LEU A 15 -2.04 3.56 -8.31
CA LEU A 15 -2.93 3.11 -7.25
C LEU A 15 -4.27 2.55 -7.80
N SER A 16 -4.85 3.18 -8.83
CA SER A 16 -6.14 2.75 -9.40
C SER A 16 -6.06 1.49 -10.26
N ILE A 17 -4.87 1.17 -10.80
CA ILE A 17 -4.65 0.02 -11.69
C ILE A 17 -3.75 -1.05 -11.06
N PHE A 18 -3.28 -0.82 -9.83
CA PHE A 18 -2.33 -1.68 -9.14
C PHE A 18 -2.80 -3.13 -9.03
N PRO A 19 -4.09 -3.44 -8.71
CA PRO A 19 -4.55 -4.82 -8.68
C PRO A 19 -4.30 -5.56 -10.00
N THR A 20 -4.55 -4.90 -11.14
CA THR A 20 -4.32 -5.47 -12.47
C THR A 20 -2.84 -5.69 -12.74
N VAL A 21 -1.98 -4.73 -12.38
CA VAL A 21 -0.53 -4.87 -12.52
C VAL A 21 -0.02 -6.03 -11.66
N ALA A 22 -0.53 -6.16 -10.44
CA ALA A 22 -0.12 -7.18 -9.49
C ALA A 22 -0.49 -8.61 -9.95
N VAL A 23 -1.55 -8.78 -10.74
CA VAL A 23 -1.92 -10.09 -11.31
C VAL A 23 -0.77 -10.67 -12.13
N PHE A 24 -0.10 -9.88 -12.97
CA PHE A 24 1.01 -10.38 -13.81
C PHE A 24 2.18 -10.91 -12.98
N GLY A 25 2.47 -10.28 -11.83
CA GLY A 25 3.50 -10.75 -10.90
C GLY A 25 3.07 -11.92 -10.01
N ASN A 26 1.81 -12.34 -10.11
CA ASN A 26 1.18 -13.38 -9.30
C ASN A 26 0.81 -14.62 -10.13
N LEU A 27 1.27 -14.70 -11.38
CA LEU A 27 1.06 -15.85 -12.25
C LEU A 27 2.23 -16.82 -12.17
N ASN A 28 1.92 -18.09 -11.94
CA ASN A 28 2.88 -19.15 -12.14
C ASN A 28 3.18 -19.28 -13.64
N LEU A 29 4.44 -19.04 -14.04
CA LEU A 29 4.83 -18.95 -15.46
C LEU A 29 4.69 -20.28 -16.23
N THR A 30 4.65 -21.42 -15.54
CA THR A 30 4.51 -22.75 -16.17
C THR A 30 3.04 -23.12 -16.39
N THR A 31 2.16 -22.77 -15.45
CA THR A 31 0.75 -23.21 -15.44
C THR A 31 -0.23 -22.11 -15.83
N GLY A 32 0.19 -20.85 -15.81
CA GLY A 32 -0.68 -19.69 -16.04
C GLY A 32 -1.70 -19.43 -14.92
N LYS A 33 -1.63 -20.17 -13.81
CA LYS A 33 -2.55 -20.02 -12.67
C LYS A 33 -2.06 -18.95 -11.70
N ALA A 34 -3.00 -18.24 -11.08
CA ALA A 34 -2.69 -17.33 -10.00
C ALA A 34 -2.14 -18.08 -8.78
N GLU A 35 -1.07 -17.58 -8.18
CA GLU A 35 -0.45 -18.17 -6.99
C GLU A 35 -1.27 -17.90 -5.72
N ARG A 36 -1.92 -16.73 -5.64
CA ARG A 36 -2.79 -16.35 -4.52
C ARG A 36 -3.87 -15.35 -4.92
N GLY A 37 -4.85 -15.15 -4.04
CA GLY A 37 -5.77 -14.01 -4.11
C GLY A 37 -5.05 -12.69 -3.82
N ILE A 38 -5.47 -11.62 -4.48
CA ILE A 38 -4.96 -10.25 -4.29
C ILE A 38 -6.09 -9.40 -3.72
N SER A 39 -5.86 -8.80 -2.56
CA SER A 39 -6.72 -7.78 -1.97
C SER A 39 -5.99 -6.44 -1.96
N PHE A 40 -6.48 -5.50 -2.74
CA PHE A 40 -5.99 -4.13 -2.76
C PHE A 40 -7.11 -3.17 -3.16
N TYR A 41 -7.56 -2.38 -2.19
CA TYR A 41 -8.76 -1.55 -2.31
C TYR A 41 -8.45 -0.09 -1.93
N PRO A 42 -8.08 0.75 -2.91
CA PRO A 42 -8.05 2.19 -2.75
C PRO A 42 -9.48 2.70 -2.52
N THR A 43 -9.68 3.52 -1.50
CA THR A 43 -11.01 4.00 -1.11
C THR A 43 -10.92 5.31 -0.32
N THR A 44 -12.08 5.87 0.02
CA THR A 44 -12.19 7.08 0.84
C THR A 44 -13.14 6.81 2.00
N ALA A 45 -12.87 7.37 3.17
CA ALA A 45 -13.82 7.35 4.29
C ALA A 45 -15.04 8.20 3.95
N VAL A 46 -16.23 7.66 4.16
CA VAL A 46 -17.52 8.36 3.99
C VAL A 46 -18.16 8.71 5.32
N LYS A 47 -17.87 7.93 6.37
CA LYS A 47 -18.36 8.14 7.74
C LYS A 47 -17.31 7.72 8.75
N ASN A 48 -17.22 8.45 9.85
CA ASN A 48 -16.48 8.07 11.04
C ASN A 48 -17.40 8.27 12.25
N LYS A 49 -17.84 7.18 12.87
CA LYS A 49 -18.63 7.23 14.10
C LYS A 49 -17.93 6.39 15.16
N GLU A 50 -17.45 7.05 16.22
CA GLU A 50 -16.89 6.41 17.41
C GLU A 50 -15.81 5.36 17.13
N GLY A 51 -14.94 5.61 16.14
CA GLY A 51 -13.86 4.68 15.75
C GLY A 51 -14.28 3.61 14.73
N ILE A 52 -15.50 3.67 14.23
CA ILE A 52 -15.95 2.85 13.09
C ILE A 52 -15.88 3.71 11.83
N LEU A 53 -14.98 3.33 10.92
CA LEU A 53 -14.78 3.97 9.63
C LEU A 53 -15.53 3.19 8.56
N SER A 54 -16.49 3.82 7.90
CA SER A 54 -17.14 3.27 6.71
C SER A 54 -16.50 3.87 5.47
N PHE A 55 -16.10 3.02 4.53
CA PHE A 55 -15.48 3.41 3.28
C PHE A 55 -16.48 3.39 2.12
N ARG A 56 -16.15 4.11 1.04
CA ARG A 56 -17.01 4.26 -0.16
C ARG A 56 -17.34 2.93 -0.83
N ASN A 57 -16.43 1.96 -0.76
CA ASN A 57 -16.57 0.61 -1.31
C ASN A 57 -17.24 -0.37 -0.33
N SER A 58 -17.99 0.13 0.65
CA SER A 58 -18.72 -0.65 1.66
C SER A 58 -17.86 -1.45 2.64
N ILE A 59 -16.52 -1.34 2.56
CA ILE A 59 -15.63 -1.86 3.60
C ILE A 59 -15.84 -1.05 4.87
N VAL A 60 -15.94 -1.72 6.00
CA VAL A 60 -16.02 -1.08 7.32
C VAL A 60 -14.80 -1.49 8.14
N PHE A 61 -14.15 -0.53 8.78
CA PHE A 61 -13.03 -0.75 9.69
C PHE A 61 -13.42 -0.33 11.11
N ASP A 62 -13.40 -1.29 12.03
CA ASP A 62 -13.52 -1.05 13.47
C ASP A 62 -12.11 -0.83 14.04
N SER A 63 -11.75 0.43 14.25
CA SER A 63 -10.44 0.83 14.77
C SER A 63 -10.25 0.57 16.26
N LYS A 64 -11.30 0.17 16.99
CA LYS A 64 -11.16 -0.26 18.39
C LYS A 64 -10.78 -1.74 18.47
N LYS A 65 -11.36 -2.55 17.59
CA LYS A 65 -11.10 -4.01 17.54
C LYS A 65 -9.93 -4.39 16.63
N GLY A 66 -9.57 -3.53 15.68
CA GLY A 66 -8.60 -3.90 14.65
C GLY A 66 -9.17 -4.91 13.67
N GLU A 67 -10.42 -4.72 13.24
CA GLU A 67 -11.13 -5.64 12.34
C GLU A 67 -11.70 -4.88 11.14
N ILE A 68 -11.66 -5.51 9.96
CA ILE A 68 -12.43 -5.06 8.80
C ILE A 68 -13.58 -6.01 8.49
N SER A 69 -14.67 -5.45 7.99
CA SER A 69 -15.78 -6.19 7.40
C SER A 69 -15.74 -6.02 5.88
N LEU A 70 -15.60 -7.13 5.17
CA LEU A 70 -15.67 -7.26 3.71
C LEU A 70 -16.97 -8.00 3.37
N GLY A 71 -18.06 -7.26 3.20
CA GLY A 71 -19.39 -7.86 3.08
C GLY A 71 -19.77 -8.58 4.38
N GLN A 72 -19.96 -9.91 4.30
CA GLN A 72 -20.29 -10.75 5.46
C GLN A 72 -19.06 -11.26 6.23
N GLN A 73 -17.86 -11.15 5.64
CA GLN A 73 -16.63 -11.67 6.24
C GLN A 73 -15.99 -10.62 7.14
N LYS A 74 -15.56 -11.04 8.34
CA LYS A 74 -14.69 -10.24 9.21
C LYS A 74 -13.26 -10.74 9.11
N LYS A 75 -12.32 -9.82 9.05
CA LYS A 75 -10.89 -10.09 8.91
C LYS A 75 -10.09 -9.22 9.88
N SER A 76 -9.04 -9.79 10.45
CA SER A 76 -8.16 -9.07 11.37
C SER A 76 -7.25 -8.11 10.63
N VAL A 77 -6.98 -6.97 11.26
CA VAL A 77 -6.04 -5.95 10.78
C VAL A 77 -4.76 -6.09 11.58
N LYS A 78 -3.64 -6.15 10.87
CA LYS A 78 -2.30 -6.15 11.45
C LYS A 78 -1.84 -4.74 11.75
N TYR A 79 -1.90 -3.87 10.75
CA TYR A 79 -1.43 -2.49 10.86
C TYR A 79 -2.49 -1.51 10.40
N PHE A 80 -2.64 -0.43 11.16
CA PHE A 80 -3.12 0.83 10.63
C PHE A 80 -1.95 1.80 10.55
N ILE A 81 -1.69 2.34 9.36
CA ILE A 81 -0.59 3.27 9.14
C ILE A 81 -1.15 4.54 8.54
N SER A 82 -0.81 5.69 9.08
CA SER A 82 -1.04 6.97 8.43
C SER A 82 0.26 7.50 7.84
N THR A 83 0.20 7.99 6.60
CA THR A 83 1.33 8.56 5.88
C THR A 83 1.05 10.00 5.48
N GLN A 84 2.08 10.84 5.51
CA GLN A 84 2.01 12.24 5.13
C GLN A 84 3.29 12.68 4.43
N ASN A 85 3.15 13.29 3.25
CA ASN A 85 4.28 13.90 2.55
C ASN A 85 4.66 15.21 3.23
N THR A 86 5.96 15.40 3.43
CA THR A 86 6.57 16.63 3.93
C THR A 86 6.89 17.58 2.79
N LYS A 87 7.18 18.85 3.11
CA LYS A 87 7.60 19.85 2.11
C LYS A 87 8.92 19.47 1.44
N GLU A 88 9.77 18.73 2.15
CA GLU A 88 11.07 18.25 1.69
C GLU A 88 10.98 16.94 0.87
N GLY A 89 9.77 16.50 0.51
CA GLY A 89 9.55 15.30 -0.30
C GLY A 89 9.75 13.97 0.45
N LYS A 90 9.92 13.98 1.78
CA LYS A 90 9.96 12.77 2.61
C LYS A 90 8.54 12.33 3.01
N THR A 91 8.37 11.04 3.31
CA THR A 91 7.12 10.49 3.85
C THR A 91 7.25 10.29 5.36
N GLN A 92 6.45 11.02 6.14
CA GLN A 92 6.26 10.75 7.58
C GLN A 92 5.23 9.64 7.75
N LEU A 93 5.47 8.76 8.72
CA LEU A 93 4.63 7.61 9.01
C LEU A 93 4.33 7.50 10.50
N GLN A 94 3.07 7.23 10.81
CA GLN A 94 2.60 6.86 12.15
C GLN A 94 1.90 5.51 12.03
N SER A 95 2.35 4.52 12.78
CA SER A 95 1.82 3.16 12.72
C SER A 95 1.23 2.73 14.05
N GLN A 96 0.11 2.03 14.00
CA GLN A 96 -0.49 1.31 15.09
C GLN A 96 -0.57 -0.17 14.72
N LEU A 97 0.03 -1.02 15.56
CA LEU A 97 -0.11 -2.46 15.49
C LEU A 97 -1.40 -2.86 16.22
N TYR A 98 -2.20 -3.72 15.60
CA TYR A 98 -3.42 -4.28 16.17
C TYR A 98 -3.23 -5.75 16.53
N GLN A 99 -3.05 -6.61 15.52
CA GLN A 99 -2.88 -8.06 15.71
C GLN A 99 -1.64 -8.54 14.95
N VAL A 100 -0.71 -9.24 15.59
CA VAL A 100 0.58 -9.64 14.98
C VAL A 100 0.38 -10.56 13.76
N ASP A 101 -0.65 -11.38 13.79
CA ASP A 101 -1.08 -12.33 12.78
C ASP A 101 -2.22 -11.79 11.89
N GLY A 102 -2.51 -10.49 11.95
CA GLY A 102 -3.58 -9.89 11.18
C GLY A 102 -3.45 -10.10 9.66
N GLU A 103 -4.56 -10.42 9.00
CA GLU A 103 -4.58 -10.75 7.56
C GLU A 103 -4.43 -9.51 6.67
N TYR A 104 -4.90 -8.34 7.13
CA TYR A 104 -4.95 -7.10 6.35
C TYR A 104 -4.10 -5.97 6.95
N ALA A 105 -3.70 -5.02 6.10
CA ALA A 105 -3.15 -3.73 6.49
C ALA A 105 -4.00 -2.60 5.90
N ILE A 106 -4.11 -1.51 6.65
CA ILE A 106 -4.81 -0.30 6.22
C ILE A 106 -3.82 0.85 6.24
N VAL A 107 -3.71 1.57 5.12
CA VAL A 107 -2.90 2.78 5.03
C VAL A 107 -3.79 3.98 4.74
N TYR A 108 -3.76 4.99 5.60
CA TYR A 108 -4.34 6.31 5.33
C TYR A 108 -3.27 7.26 4.78
N MET A 109 -3.37 7.58 3.50
CA MET A 109 -2.50 8.52 2.80
C MET A 109 -3.04 9.95 2.99
N LYS A 110 -2.70 10.61 4.11
CA LYS A 110 -3.23 11.92 4.52
C LYS A 110 -3.11 12.98 3.43
N SER A 111 -1.95 13.06 2.79
CA SER A 111 -1.68 14.02 1.71
C SER A 111 -2.58 13.88 0.48
N TYR A 112 -3.26 12.74 0.34
CA TYR A 112 -4.15 12.43 -0.78
C TYR A 112 -5.62 12.29 -0.35
N GLY A 113 -5.90 12.27 0.96
CA GLY A 113 -7.25 11.98 1.47
C GLY A 113 -7.74 10.57 1.16
N GLN A 114 -6.83 9.61 0.91
CA GLN A 114 -7.18 8.26 0.48
C GLN A 114 -6.77 7.20 1.49
N PHE A 115 -7.59 6.15 1.59
CA PHE A 115 -7.28 4.93 2.30
C PHE A 115 -6.94 3.83 1.30
N VAL A 116 -6.09 2.89 1.71
CA VAL A 116 -5.84 1.67 0.97
C VAL A 116 -5.95 0.51 1.94
N VAL A 117 -6.92 -0.37 1.71
CA VAL A 117 -7.12 -1.62 2.46
C VAL A 117 -6.53 -2.74 1.62
N MET A 118 -5.60 -3.52 2.17
CA MET A 118 -4.88 -4.55 1.40
C MET A 118 -4.52 -5.75 2.25
N ASP A 119 -4.31 -6.92 1.63
CA ASP A 119 -3.73 -8.06 2.34
C ASP A 119 -2.26 -7.78 2.74
N THR A 120 -1.78 -8.47 3.77
CA THR A 120 -0.43 -8.26 4.30
C THR A 120 0.69 -8.67 3.34
N GLU A 121 0.42 -9.51 2.34
CA GLU A 121 1.41 -9.86 1.33
C GLU A 121 1.54 -8.75 0.27
N ILE A 122 0.44 -8.15 -0.18
CA ILE A 122 0.46 -6.94 -1.02
C ILE A 122 1.06 -5.75 -0.28
N PHE A 123 0.84 -5.65 1.03
CA PHE A 123 1.49 -4.64 1.85
C PHE A 123 3.02 -4.69 1.76
N LYS A 124 3.61 -5.88 1.59
CA LYS A 124 5.07 -6.05 1.42
C LYS A 124 5.57 -5.69 0.02
N SER A 125 4.68 -5.46 -0.94
CA SER A 125 5.07 -5.17 -2.32
C SER A 125 5.94 -3.92 -2.44
N MET A 126 6.80 -3.91 -3.46
CA MET A 126 7.70 -2.80 -3.76
C MET A 126 6.96 -1.46 -3.89
N TYR A 127 5.81 -1.44 -4.55
CA TYR A 127 5.03 -0.22 -4.71
C TYR A 127 4.53 0.32 -3.37
N VAL A 128 3.96 -0.55 -2.52
CA VAL A 128 3.48 -0.10 -1.21
C VAL A 128 4.64 0.38 -0.34
N GLN A 129 5.72 -0.39 -0.25
CA GLN A 129 6.87 -0.03 0.59
C GLN A 129 7.54 1.25 0.11
N MET A 130 7.89 1.34 -1.18
CA MET A 130 8.69 2.45 -1.69
C MET A 130 7.85 3.69 -1.98
N PHE A 131 6.71 3.54 -2.67
CA PHE A 131 5.87 4.68 -3.02
C PHE A 131 5.04 5.16 -1.83
N ILE A 132 4.18 4.30 -1.26
CA ILE A 132 3.21 4.69 -0.23
C ILE A 132 3.92 4.97 1.11
N LEU A 133 4.80 4.08 1.55
CA LEU A 133 5.46 4.20 2.86
C LEU A 133 6.80 4.95 2.81
N GLY A 134 7.39 5.12 1.63
CA GLY A 134 8.72 5.74 1.49
C GLY A 134 9.87 4.88 2.03
N LYS A 135 9.65 3.58 2.25
CA LYS A 135 10.64 2.63 2.75
C LYS A 135 11.34 1.92 1.59
N TYR A 136 12.66 2.02 1.55
CA TYR A 136 13.49 1.36 0.54
C TYR A 136 14.90 1.11 1.10
N ASP A 137 15.59 0.11 0.56
CA ASP A 137 16.99 -0.15 0.89
C ASP A 137 17.91 0.85 0.17
N LYS A 138 18.59 1.71 0.93
CA LYS A 138 19.51 2.73 0.40
C LYS A 138 20.78 2.14 -0.22
N ASN A 139 21.09 0.87 0.04
CA ASN A 139 22.20 0.16 -0.59
C ASN A 139 21.83 -0.34 -2.00
N LEU A 140 20.54 -0.51 -2.28
CA LEU A 140 20.02 -0.96 -3.57
C LEU A 140 19.49 0.20 -4.43
N PHE A 141 18.85 1.18 -3.80
CA PHE A 141 18.17 2.28 -4.49
C PHE A 141 18.61 3.66 -4.02
N GLU A 142 18.56 4.62 -4.93
CA GLU A 142 18.71 6.05 -4.66
C GLU A 142 17.43 6.76 -5.07
N LEU A 143 16.85 7.56 -4.16
CA LEU A 143 15.67 8.39 -4.47
C LEU A 143 16.13 9.62 -5.24
N VAL A 144 15.76 9.70 -6.53
CA VAL A 144 16.17 10.79 -7.44
C VAL A 144 15.10 11.87 -7.51
N VAL A 145 13.82 11.47 -7.56
CA VAL A 145 12.68 12.39 -7.56
C VAL A 145 11.70 11.95 -6.50
N SER A 146 11.25 12.90 -5.68
CA SER A 146 10.16 12.69 -4.73
C SER A 146 9.15 13.81 -4.84
N SER A 147 7.95 13.47 -5.31
CA SER A 147 6.84 14.41 -5.47
C SER A 147 5.53 13.77 -5.01
N PRO A 148 4.46 14.56 -4.83
CA PRO A 148 3.12 14.03 -4.60
C PRO A 148 2.59 13.16 -5.76
N TYR A 149 3.14 13.29 -6.98
CA TYR A 149 2.60 12.57 -8.14
C TYR A 149 3.39 11.31 -8.48
N SER A 150 4.66 11.27 -8.09
CA SER A 150 5.57 10.17 -8.39
C SER A 150 6.80 10.15 -7.50
N LYS A 151 7.36 8.95 -7.34
CA LYS A 151 8.72 8.75 -6.85
C LYS A 151 9.55 8.02 -7.89
N ILE A 152 10.77 8.47 -8.11
CA ILE A 152 11.72 7.87 -9.05
C ILE A 152 12.93 7.39 -8.28
N TYR A 153 13.24 6.11 -8.43
CA TYR A 153 14.38 5.47 -7.79
C TYR A 153 15.37 4.98 -8.83
N LYS A 154 16.65 5.31 -8.67
CA LYS A 154 17.75 4.74 -9.45
C LYS A 154 18.25 3.46 -8.80
N LEU A 155 18.39 2.39 -9.57
CA LEU A 155 19.02 1.15 -9.11
C LEU A 155 20.54 1.32 -9.10
N LYS A 156 21.15 1.08 -7.93
CA LYS A 156 22.60 1.24 -7.74
C LYS A 156 23.41 0.08 -8.35
N LYS A 157 22.91 -1.15 -8.19
CA LYS A 157 23.58 -2.38 -8.61
C LYS A 157 23.14 -2.85 -9.98
#